data_AF-A0AB34AIS6-F1
#
_entry.id   AF-A0AB34AIS6-F1
#
_cell.length_a   1.000
_cell.length_b   1.000
_cell.length_c   1.000
_cell.angle_alpha   90.00
_cell.angle_beta   90.00
_cell.angle_gamma   90.00
#
_symmetry.space_group_name_H-M   'P 1'
#
loop_
_entity.id
_entity.type
_entity.pdbx_description
1 polymer ?
#
loop_
_entity_poly.entity_id
_entity_poly.type
_entity_poly.pdbx_seq_one_letter_code
_entity_poly.pdbx_strand_id
1 'polypeptide(L)'
;MIDSLSHYKPRFKKLICVDSDGCAIDSMTIKHERAFGPAIVEEWHLENIESKLLKRWNDINLYEITRGINRFKGLERMLSELVEQGIHIEGYEHIKQWVQTTDAFSNPALEKAISNNPQQNGLQKALSWSHRVNAIIKTLPSIGPFKNVQTSLQNASTFADIAIVSSANLAAVEYEWETYKLTDYLSGMFAQEAGTKEHCLAHLKQYYNLEDIIMLGDAKGDLEAAESHGMYFYPILAGHEDQSWLDFNNKYLKLFKDGHFNQYTHDTLKQIFFNNFEGEN
;
A
#
# COMPACT_ATOMS: atom_id res chain seq x y z
N MET A 1 -12.50 12.76 -12.73
CA MET A 1 -12.34 11.31 -12.95
C MET A 1 -13.57 10.63 -12.33
N ILE A 2 -13.74 9.30 -12.37
CA ILE A 2 -14.83 8.65 -11.61
C ILE A 2 -14.30 8.25 -10.25
N ASP A 3 -14.72 8.98 -9.22
CA ASP A 3 -14.16 8.85 -7.87
C ASP A 3 -15.18 8.25 -6.88
N SER A 4 -16.39 7.94 -7.38
CA SER A 4 -17.45 7.26 -6.64
C SER A 4 -17.75 5.91 -7.28
N LEU A 5 -17.71 4.86 -6.45
CA LEU A 5 -18.08 3.49 -6.84
C LEU A 5 -19.47 3.43 -7.47
N SER A 6 -20.46 4.15 -6.92
CA SER A 6 -21.85 4.13 -7.40
C SER A 6 -22.03 4.68 -8.82
N HIS A 7 -21.04 5.43 -9.34
CA HIS A 7 -21.07 6.01 -10.68
C HIS A 7 -20.20 5.24 -11.68
N TYR A 8 -19.51 4.19 -11.22
CA TYR A 8 -18.69 3.35 -12.08
C TYR A 8 -19.54 2.65 -13.15
N LYS A 9 -19.05 2.67 -14.39
CA LYS A 9 -19.69 2.00 -15.53
C LYS A 9 -18.63 1.28 -16.36
N PRO A 10 -18.72 -0.05 -16.51
CA PRO A 10 -17.78 -0.81 -17.33
C PRO A 10 -17.90 -0.40 -18.81
N ARG A 11 -16.76 -0.28 -19.49
CA ARG A 11 -16.66 -0.07 -20.94
C ARG A 11 -16.15 -1.32 -21.64
N PHE A 12 -15.37 -2.13 -20.93
CA PHE A 12 -14.82 -3.39 -21.41
C PHE A 12 -15.39 -4.57 -20.62
N LYS A 13 -15.05 -5.79 -21.06
CA LYS A 13 -15.35 -7.01 -20.31
C LYS A 13 -14.29 -7.38 -19.29
N LYS A 14 -13.15 -6.68 -19.31
CA LYS A 14 -12.00 -6.95 -18.44
C LYS A 14 -11.71 -5.76 -17.56
N LEU A 15 -11.28 -6.03 -16.33
CA LEU A 15 -10.91 -5.03 -15.33
C LEU A 15 -9.50 -5.32 -14.80
N ILE A 16 -8.67 -4.28 -14.78
CA ILE A 16 -7.37 -4.27 -14.13
C ILE A 16 -7.46 -3.27 -12.97
N CYS A 17 -7.44 -3.80 -11.75
CA CYS A 17 -7.31 -3.00 -10.54
C CYS A 17 -5.82 -2.80 -10.25
N VAL A 18 -5.45 -1.58 -9.85
CA VAL A 18 -4.04 -1.20 -9.64
C VAL A 18 -3.94 -0.45 -8.32
N ASP A 19 -3.07 -0.91 -7.41
CA ASP A 19 -2.68 -0.05 -6.28
C ASP A 19 -1.76 1.11 -6.75
N SER A 20 -1.77 2.22 -6.02
CA SER A 20 -0.96 3.39 -6.34
C SER A 20 0.44 3.33 -5.71
N ASP A 21 0.54 3.37 -4.39
CA ASP A 21 1.76 3.68 -3.65
C ASP A 21 2.63 2.44 -3.48
N GLY A 22 3.81 2.39 -4.10
CA GLY A 22 4.67 1.20 -4.07
C GLY A 22 4.32 0.15 -5.13
N CYS A 23 3.21 0.35 -5.84
CA CYS A 23 2.78 -0.46 -6.99
C CYS A 23 2.97 0.29 -8.31
N ALA A 24 2.23 1.38 -8.56
CA ALA A 24 2.35 2.17 -9.78
C ALA A 24 3.31 3.36 -9.62
N ILE A 25 3.27 4.02 -8.46
CA ILE A 25 4.04 5.22 -8.12
C ILE A 25 5.12 4.86 -7.11
N ASP A 26 6.36 5.29 -7.35
CA ASP A 26 7.51 5.09 -6.45
C ASP A 26 7.49 6.10 -5.28
N SER A 27 6.35 6.19 -4.60
CA SER A 27 6.14 7.12 -3.49
C SER A 27 6.40 6.46 -2.13
N MET A 28 6.34 5.12 -2.04
CA MET A 28 6.41 4.43 -0.75
C MET A 28 7.83 4.48 -0.15
N THR A 29 8.87 4.17 -0.94
CA THR A 29 10.27 4.14 -0.47
C THR A 29 10.67 5.46 0.18
N ILE A 30 10.47 6.57 -0.52
CA ILE A 30 10.84 7.90 -0.02
C ILE A 30 10.07 8.30 1.24
N LYS A 31 8.79 7.92 1.36
CA LYS A 31 7.98 8.17 2.57
C LYS A 31 8.58 7.45 3.77
N HIS A 32 8.99 6.19 3.62
CA HIS A 32 9.58 5.42 4.73
C HIS A 32 10.96 5.92 5.12
N GLU A 33 11.83 6.18 4.14
CA GLU A 33 13.21 6.62 4.35
C GLU A 33 13.33 8.02 4.92
N ARG A 34 12.44 8.95 4.50
CA ARG A 34 12.60 10.38 4.81
C ARG A 34 11.57 10.92 5.80
N ALA A 35 10.45 10.23 6.01
CA ALA A 35 9.42 10.66 6.94
C ALA A 35 9.22 9.68 8.10
N PHE A 36 8.80 8.45 7.82
CA PHE A 36 8.36 7.54 8.88
C PHE A 36 9.47 7.14 9.84
N GLY A 37 10.56 6.56 9.33
CA GLY A 37 11.69 6.11 10.17
C GLY A 37 12.35 7.26 10.93
N PRO A 38 12.76 8.36 10.26
CA PRO A 38 13.37 9.50 10.94
C PRO A 38 12.48 10.13 12.02
N ALA A 39 11.17 10.18 11.82
CA ALA A 39 10.24 10.68 12.83
C ALA A 39 10.21 9.82 14.10
N ILE A 40 10.48 8.50 14.02
CA ILE A 40 10.60 7.64 15.21
C ILE A 40 11.84 8.01 16.00
N VAL A 41 12.97 8.20 15.30
CA VAL A 41 14.25 8.57 15.92
C VAL A 41 14.11 9.87 16.70
N GLU A 42 13.47 10.87 16.08
CA GLU A 42 13.25 12.18 16.71
C GLU A 42 12.26 12.12 17.87
N GLU A 43 11.13 11.42 17.71
CA GLU A 43 10.08 11.39 18.74
C GLU A 43 10.54 10.65 20.02
N TRP A 44 11.36 9.60 19.91
CA TRP A 44 11.85 8.83 21.06
C TRP A 44 13.31 9.11 21.44
N HIS A 45 13.97 10.09 20.81
CA HIS A 45 15.37 10.46 21.08
C HIS A 45 16.33 9.26 20.97
N LEU A 46 16.28 8.58 19.81
CA LEU A 46 17.01 7.33 19.53
C LEU A 46 18.22 7.55 18.59
N GLU A 47 18.84 8.73 18.63
CA GLU A 47 19.94 9.10 17.74
C GLU A 47 21.14 8.14 17.86
N ASN A 48 21.35 7.56 19.05
CA ASN A 48 22.41 6.59 19.33
C ASN A 48 22.27 5.27 18.54
N ILE A 49 21.09 4.95 18.01
CA ILE A 49 20.83 3.72 17.24
C ILE A 49 20.21 4.01 15.85
N GLU A 50 20.19 5.27 15.43
CA GLU A 50 19.51 5.75 14.21
C GLU A 50 19.74 4.85 13.01
N SER A 51 20.99 4.61 12.61
CA SER A 51 21.31 3.82 11.41
C SER A 51 20.72 2.41 11.46
N LYS A 52 20.75 1.74 12.63
CA LYS A 52 20.18 0.40 12.79
C LYS A 52 18.66 0.43 12.79
N LEU A 53 18.07 1.42 13.45
CA LEU A 53 16.62 1.61 13.51
C LEU A 53 16.05 1.90 12.13
N LEU A 54 16.63 2.84 11.38
CA LEU A 54 16.16 3.22 10.05
C LEU A 54 16.25 2.04 9.08
N LYS A 55 17.35 1.26 9.11
CA LYS A 55 17.45 0.04 8.32
C LYS A 55 16.32 -0.94 8.70
N ARG A 56 16.13 -1.20 9.99
CA ARG A 56 15.11 -2.16 10.45
C ARG A 56 13.69 -1.70 10.12
N TRP A 57 13.40 -0.42 10.28
CA TRP A 57 12.14 0.20 9.87
C TRP A 57 11.86 -0.04 8.38
N ASN A 58 12.86 0.18 7.53
CA ASN A 58 12.74 -0.07 6.10
C ASN A 58 12.56 -1.56 5.80
N ASP A 59 13.32 -2.45 6.45
CA ASP A 59 13.14 -3.90 6.29
C ASP A 59 11.67 -4.28 6.57
N ILE A 60 11.13 -3.90 7.74
CA ILE A 60 9.74 -4.19 8.14
C ILE A 60 8.72 -3.66 7.14
N ASN A 61 8.87 -2.42 6.67
CA ASN A 61 7.80 -1.74 5.94
C ASN A 61 7.95 -1.77 4.41
N LEU A 62 9.14 -2.11 3.89
CA LEU A 62 9.42 -2.12 2.45
C LEU A 62 9.84 -3.51 1.93
N TYR A 63 10.51 -4.33 2.74
CA TYR A 63 11.23 -5.52 2.25
C TYR A 63 10.89 -6.82 2.98
N GLU A 64 9.93 -6.80 3.91
CA GLU A 64 9.34 -7.97 4.55
C GLU A 64 7.87 -8.13 4.13
N ILE A 65 7.25 -9.27 4.45
CA ILE A 65 5.83 -9.53 4.17
C ILE A 65 4.87 -8.52 4.83
N THR A 66 5.37 -7.72 5.78
CA THR A 66 4.67 -6.57 6.35
C THR A 66 4.72 -5.32 5.48
N ARG A 67 5.24 -5.37 4.25
CA ARG A 67 5.13 -4.28 3.28
C ARG A 67 3.69 -3.80 3.13
N GLY A 68 3.50 -2.48 3.14
CA GLY A 68 2.19 -1.84 3.08
C GLY A 68 1.34 -1.96 4.36
N ILE A 69 1.91 -2.44 5.47
CA ILE A 69 1.22 -2.48 6.77
C ILE A 69 0.77 -1.08 7.21
N ASN A 70 -0.35 -1.00 7.94
CA ASN A 70 -0.76 0.24 8.56
C ASN A 70 0.35 0.82 9.45
N ARG A 71 0.61 2.13 9.29
CA ARG A 71 1.66 2.88 9.98
C ARG A 71 1.75 2.63 11.50
N PHE A 72 0.62 2.50 12.20
CA PHE A 72 0.62 2.33 13.64
C PHE A 72 0.95 0.90 14.06
N LYS A 73 0.57 -0.10 13.25
CA LYS A 73 1.02 -1.47 13.44
C LYS A 73 2.51 -1.61 13.14
N GLY A 74 3.00 -0.92 12.08
CA GLY A 74 4.42 -0.83 11.78
C GLY A 74 5.21 -0.16 12.93
N LEU A 75 4.69 0.94 13.48
CA LEU A 75 5.25 1.60 14.66
C LEU A 75 5.34 0.65 15.86
N GLU A 76 4.23 0.00 16.23
CA GLU A 76 4.21 -0.92 17.38
C GLU A 76 5.20 -2.07 17.20
N ARG A 77 5.28 -2.68 16.02
CA ARG A 77 6.25 -3.73 15.72
C ARG A 77 7.70 -3.24 15.91
N MET A 78 8.05 -2.09 15.35
CA MET A 78 9.38 -1.51 15.51
C MET A 78 9.70 -1.23 16.99
N LEU A 79 8.76 -0.62 17.73
CA LEU A 79 8.97 -0.32 19.15
C LEU A 79 9.07 -1.60 20.00
N SER A 80 8.30 -2.65 19.67
CA SER A 80 8.38 -3.96 20.34
C SER A 80 9.77 -4.57 20.21
N GLU A 81 10.34 -4.58 19.00
CA GLU A 81 11.69 -5.11 18.78
C GLU A 81 12.76 -4.36 19.57
N LEU A 82 12.62 -3.03 19.74
CA LEU A 82 13.53 -2.25 20.57
C LEU A 82 13.39 -2.59 22.06
N VAL A 83 12.17 -2.77 22.55
CA VAL A 83 11.90 -3.17 23.95
C VAL A 83 12.45 -4.57 24.23
N GLU A 84 12.31 -5.51 23.30
CA GLU A 84 12.89 -6.86 23.40
C GLU A 84 14.42 -6.84 23.44
N GLN A 85 15.05 -5.85 22.81
CA GLN A 85 16.50 -5.60 22.89
C GLN A 85 16.92 -4.90 24.20
N GLY A 86 15.99 -4.63 25.10
CA GLY A 86 16.24 -3.96 26.38
C GLY A 86 16.30 -2.44 26.29
N ILE A 87 15.86 -1.84 25.19
CA ILE A 87 15.80 -0.38 25.03
C ILE A 87 14.52 0.13 25.68
N HIS A 88 14.66 1.09 26.58
CA HIS A 88 13.51 1.72 27.21
C HIS A 88 12.80 2.66 26.22
N ILE A 89 11.55 2.32 25.88
CA ILE A 89 10.67 3.13 25.02
C ILE A 89 9.56 3.73 25.87
N GLU A 90 9.62 5.05 26.08
CA GLU A 90 8.60 5.76 26.84
C GLU A 90 7.21 5.58 26.21
N GLY A 91 6.25 5.13 27.02
CA GLY A 91 4.85 4.99 26.64
C GLY A 91 4.53 3.80 25.73
N TYR A 92 5.48 2.88 25.50
CA TYR A 92 5.26 1.70 24.63
C TYR A 92 4.03 0.87 25.03
N GLU A 93 3.84 0.57 26.31
CA GLU A 93 2.70 -0.25 26.76
C GLU A 93 1.34 0.36 26.38
N HIS A 94 1.23 1.70 26.39
CA HIS A 94 0.01 2.38 25.94
C HIS A 94 -0.24 2.17 24.44
N ILE A 95 0.83 2.28 23.62
CA ILE A 95 0.77 2.10 22.17
C ILE A 95 0.41 0.66 21.83
N LYS A 96 1.09 -0.30 22.46
CA LYS A 96 0.83 -1.73 22.32
C LYS A 96 -0.62 -2.06 22.64
N GLN A 97 -1.10 -1.61 23.80
CA GLN A 97 -2.49 -1.84 24.20
C GLN A 97 -3.47 -1.25 23.18
N TRP A 98 -3.26 0.00 22.74
CA TRP A 98 -4.15 0.63 21.77
C TRP A 98 -4.17 -0.09 20.42
N VAL A 99 -3.01 -0.50 19.91
CA VAL A 99 -2.92 -1.26 18.64
C VAL A 99 -3.66 -2.60 18.73
N GLN A 100 -3.68 -3.24 19.91
CA GLN A 100 -4.40 -4.50 20.12
C GLN A 100 -5.92 -4.33 20.26
N THR A 101 -6.39 -3.18 20.75
CA THR A 101 -7.80 -2.99 21.11
C THR A 101 -8.57 -2.00 20.23
N THR A 102 -7.90 -1.23 19.37
CA THR A 102 -8.56 -0.20 18.56
C THR A 102 -9.40 -0.80 17.43
N ASP A 103 -10.57 -0.21 17.19
CA ASP A 103 -11.43 -0.56 16.04
C ASP A 103 -10.91 0.04 14.72
N ALA A 104 -10.05 1.07 14.79
CA ALA A 104 -9.53 1.77 13.63
C ALA A 104 -8.11 2.31 13.87
N PHE A 105 -7.25 2.22 12.86
CA PHE A 105 -5.86 2.64 12.91
C PHE A 105 -5.66 4.00 12.23
N SER A 106 -6.20 5.06 12.83
CA SER A 106 -6.20 6.43 12.27
C SER A 106 -5.94 7.49 13.34
N ASN A 107 -5.51 8.70 12.92
CA ASN A 107 -5.33 9.83 13.84
C ASN A 107 -6.62 10.16 14.62
N PRO A 108 -7.82 10.24 13.99
CA PRO A 108 -9.06 10.46 14.74
C PRO A 108 -9.36 9.39 15.79
N ALA A 109 -9.07 8.12 15.50
CA ALA A 109 -9.25 7.03 16.47
C ALA A 109 -8.27 7.17 17.66
N LEU A 110 -7.04 7.59 17.38
CA LEU A 110 -6.01 7.84 18.39
C LEU A 110 -6.34 9.07 19.25
N GLU A 111 -6.82 10.17 18.65
CA GLU A 111 -7.31 11.38 19.34
C GLU A 111 -8.48 11.05 20.29
N LYS A 112 -9.42 10.21 19.84
CA LYS A 112 -10.52 9.70 20.68
C LYS A 112 -10.00 8.87 21.85
N ALA A 113 -9.01 8.01 21.63
CA ALA A 113 -8.40 7.20 22.69
C ALA A 113 -7.68 8.06 23.73
N ILE A 114 -6.96 9.11 23.30
CA ILE A 114 -6.33 10.11 24.18
C ILE A 114 -7.37 10.85 25.00
N SER A 115 -8.48 11.26 24.39
CA SER A 115 -9.56 11.98 25.09
C SER A 115 -10.17 11.14 26.22
N ASN A 116 -10.26 9.82 26.04
CA ASN A 116 -10.77 8.89 27.05
C ASN A 116 -9.73 8.57 28.14
N ASN A 117 -8.43 8.65 27.83
CA ASN A 117 -7.33 8.28 28.73
C ASN A 117 -6.18 9.30 28.66
N PRO A 118 -6.38 10.56 29.10
CA PRO A 118 -5.42 11.65 28.87
C PRO A 118 -4.07 11.44 29.57
N GLN A 119 -3.99 10.54 30.56
CA GLN A 119 -2.77 10.19 31.28
C GLN A 119 -1.84 9.25 30.49
N GLN A 120 -2.30 8.67 29.37
CA GLN A 120 -1.50 7.76 28.54
C GLN A 120 -0.57 8.54 27.60
N ASN A 121 0.60 8.95 28.11
CA ASN A 121 1.62 9.71 27.36
C ASN A 121 2.00 9.05 26.02
N GLY A 122 2.08 7.72 25.95
CA GLY A 122 2.43 6.97 24.75
C GLY A 122 1.50 7.21 23.56
N LEU A 123 0.19 7.40 23.81
CA LEU A 123 -0.75 7.73 22.73
C LEU A 123 -0.50 9.14 22.18
N GLN A 124 -0.13 10.08 23.05
CA GLN A 124 0.24 11.43 22.63
C GLN A 124 1.52 11.42 21.78
N LYS A 125 2.52 10.61 22.15
CA LYS A 125 3.74 10.42 21.35
C LYS A 125 3.45 9.80 19.98
N ALA A 126 2.62 8.75 19.93
CA ALA A 126 2.20 8.15 18.66
C ALA A 126 1.42 9.13 17.76
N LEU A 127 0.59 10.00 18.34
CA LEU A 127 -0.13 11.04 17.60
C LEU A 127 0.83 12.13 17.09
N SER A 128 1.75 12.59 17.95
CA SER A 128 2.83 13.53 17.59
C SER A 128 3.66 13.01 16.41
N TRP A 129 4.13 11.76 16.52
CA TRP A 129 4.83 11.05 15.45
C TRP A 129 4.01 11.04 14.14
N SER A 130 2.73 10.64 14.20
CA SER A 130 1.90 10.55 12.99
C SER A 130 1.67 11.93 12.33
N HIS A 131 1.48 12.99 13.12
CA HIS A 131 1.36 14.35 12.58
C HIS A 131 2.68 14.83 11.96
N ARG A 132 3.82 14.54 12.59
CA ARG A 132 5.14 14.85 12.05
C ARG A 132 5.38 14.16 10.72
N VAL A 133 5.08 12.87 10.63
CA VAL A 133 5.14 12.11 9.37
C VAL A 133 4.29 12.78 8.30
N ASN A 134 3.03 13.13 8.61
CA ASN A 134 2.15 13.82 7.65
C ASN A 134 2.72 15.17 7.20
N ALA A 135 3.36 15.92 8.09
CA ALA A 135 3.99 17.20 7.76
C ALA A 135 5.19 17.02 6.82
N ILE A 136 6.05 16.02 7.08
CA ILE A 136 7.21 15.72 6.23
C ILE A 136 6.75 15.24 4.85
N ILE A 137 5.79 14.30 4.78
CA ILE A 137 5.30 13.74 3.51
C ILE A 137 4.80 14.84 2.56
N LYS A 138 4.13 15.88 3.08
CA LYS A 138 3.67 17.03 2.28
C LYS A 138 4.80 17.82 1.61
N THR A 139 6.03 17.70 2.09
CA THR A 139 7.21 18.39 1.56
C THR A 139 8.09 17.49 0.70
N LEU A 140 7.81 16.18 0.65
CA LEU A 140 8.59 15.26 -0.17
C LEU A 140 8.28 15.50 -1.66
N PRO A 141 9.29 15.41 -2.53
CA PRO A 141 9.04 15.40 -3.97
C PRO A 141 8.33 14.10 -4.35
N SER A 142 7.45 14.17 -5.35
CA SER A 142 6.98 12.95 -6.01
C SER A 142 8.08 12.43 -6.95
N ILE A 143 8.38 11.14 -6.86
CA ILE A 143 9.39 10.46 -7.70
C ILE A 143 8.81 10.11 -9.07
N GLY A 144 7.52 9.84 -9.11
CA GLY A 144 6.79 9.44 -10.32
C GLY A 144 6.59 7.94 -10.44
N PRO A 145 6.01 7.50 -11.57
CA PRO A 145 5.73 6.10 -11.79
C PRO A 145 7.00 5.28 -12.00
N PHE A 146 6.95 4.01 -11.60
CA PHE A 146 7.96 3.04 -12.02
C PHE A 146 8.06 2.95 -13.54
N LYS A 147 9.20 2.49 -14.05
CA LYS A 147 9.37 2.27 -15.49
C LYS A 147 8.32 1.29 -15.99
N ASN A 148 7.94 1.46 -17.24
CA ASN A 148 6.95 0.63 -17.95
C ASN A 148 5.50 0.76 -17.46
N VAL A 149 5.20 1.44 -16.34
CA VAL A 149 3.82 1.70 -15.88
C VAL A 149 3.00 2.37 -16.98
N GLN A 150 3.46 3.51 -17.49
CA GLN A 150 2.71 4.28 -18.49
C GLN A 150 2.42 3.46 -19.75
N THR A 151 3.42 2.75 -20.29
CA THR A 151 3.25 1.88 -21.46
C THR A 151 2.30 0.71 -21.18
N SER A 152 2.39 0.12 -19.99
CA SER A 152 1.50 -0.98 -19.59
C SER A 152 0.04 -0.52 -19.51
N LEU A 153 -0.20 0.62 -18.87
CA LEU A 153 -1.53 1.21 -18.74
C LEU A 153 -2.11 1.61 -20.10
N GLN A 154 -1.28 2.22 -20.97
CA GLN A 154 -1.68 2.56 -22.33
C GLN A 154 -2.09 1.32 -23.14
N ASN A 155 -1.33 0.23 -23.04
CA ASN A 155 -1.65 -1.02 -23.75
C ASN A 155 -2.91 -1.68 -23.17
N ALA A 156 -3.03 -1.71 -21.84
CA ALA A 156 -4.17 -2.25 -21.12
C ALA A 156 -5.46 -1.50 -21.45
N SER A 157 -5.42 -0.16 -21.51
CA SER A 157 -6.60 0.69 -21.73
C SER A 157 -7.24 0.51 -23.11
N THR A 158 -6.59 -0.24 -24.02
CA THR A 158 -7.18 -0.58 -25.33
C THR A 158 -8.22 -1.71 -25.25
N PHE A 159 -8.25 -2.48 -24.16
CA PHE A 159 -9.14 -3.65 -24.05
C PHE A 159 -9.69 -3.93 -22.64
N ALA A 160 -9.23 -3.22 -21.62
CA ALA A 160 -9.67 -3.37 -20.24
C ALA A 160 -9.97 -2.00 -19.61
N ASP A 161 -10.94 -1.97 -18.70
CA ASP A 161 -11.08 -0.86 -17.77
C ASP A 161 -9.97 -0.94 -16.72
N ILE A 162 -9.46 0.22 -16.33
CA ILE A 162 -8.40 0.35 -15.33
C ILE A 162 -8.96 1.13 -14.14
N ALA A 163 -8.90 0.54 -12.95
CA ALA A 163 -9.38 1.17 -11.73
C ALA A 163 -8.25 1.26 -10.70
N ILE A 164 -8.02 2.45 -10.15
CA ILE A 164 -7.15 2.57 -8.98
C ILE A 164 -7.91 2.10 -7.75
N VAL A 165 -7.30 1.22 -6.98
CA VAL A 165 -7.83 0.72 -5.71
C VAL A 165 -6.75 0.86 -4.67
N SER A 166 -6.75 1.98 -3.94
CA SER A 166 -5.66 2.35 -3.04
C SER A 166 -6.13 2.70 -1.64
N SER A 167 -5.26 2.47 -0.66
CA SER A 167 -5.44 2.91 0.73
C SER A 167 -4.88 4.31 1.01
N ALA A 168 -4.30 4.96 -0.01
CA ALA A 168 -3.84 6.34 0.09
C ALA A 168 -5.01 7.34 0.07
N ASN A 169 -4.72 8.61 0.39
CA ASN A 169 -5.69 9.71 0.31
C ASN A 169 -5.98 10.08 -1.14
N LEU A 170 -7.27 10.22 -1.52
CA LEU A 170 -7.67 10.53 -2.89
C LEU A 170 -6.94 11.72 -3.48
N ALA A 171 -6.87 12.85 -2.76
CA ALA A 171 -6.25 14.06 -3.29
C ALA A 171 -4.74 13.88 -3.58
N ALA A 172 -4.04 13.03 -2.81
CA ALA A 172 -2.64 12.69 -3.07
C ALA A 172 -2.51 11.82 -4.33
N VAL A 173 -3.36 10.80 -4.46
CA VAL A 173 -3.37 9.91 -5.63
C VAL A 173 -3.74 10.70 -6.89
N GLU A 174 -4.80 11.51 -6.86
CA GLU A 174 -5.20 12.37 -7.98
C GLU A 174 -4.06 13.28 -8.42
N TYR A 175 -3.44 13.98 -7.48
CA TYR A 175 -2.34 14.90 -7.77
C TYR A 175 -1.17 14.18 -8.47
N GLU A 176 -0.73 13.03 -7.97
CA GLU A 176 0.38 12.28 -8.58
C GLU A 176 -0.01 11.77 -9.97
N TRP A 177 -1.16 11.11 -10.08
CA TRP A 177 -1.60 10.52 -11.35
C TRP A 177 -1.85 11.57 -12.43
N GLU A 178 -2.38 12.75 -12.08
CA GLU A 178 -2.53 13.88 -13.01
C GLU A 178 -1.19 14.47 -13.42
N THR A 179 -0.28 14.67 -12.45
CA THR A 179 1.06 15.21 -12.69
C THR A 179 1.82 14.37 -13.72
N TYR A 180 1.69 13.04 -13.62
CA TYR A 180 2.35 12.09 -14.54
C TYR A 180 1.49 11.65 -15.72
N LYS A 181 0.33 12.29 -15.95
CA LYS A 181 -0.57 12.05 -17.10
C LYS A 181 -1.00 10.59 -17.24
N LEU A 182 -1.24 9.92 -16.11
CA LEU A 182 -1.71 8.54 -16.08
C LEU A 182 -3.24 8.45 -16.04
N THR A 183 -3.91 9.55 -15.70
CA THR A 183 -5.37 9.65 -15.56
C THR A 183 -6.13 9.36 -16.85
N ASP A 184 -5.53 9.64 -18.01
CA ASP A 184 -6.12 9.40 -19.33
C ASP A 184 -6.42 7.91 -19.60
N TYR A 185 -5.76 6.99 -18.88
CA TYR A 185 -5.96 5.55 -19.01
C TYR A 185 -7.01 4.99 -18.05
N LEU A 186 -7.44 5.78 -17.06
CA LEU A 186 -8.28 5.31 -15.97
C LEU A 186 -9.77 5.30 -16.32
N SER A 187 -10.46 4.35 -15.71
CA SER A 187 -11.92 4.19 -15.73
C SER A 187 -12.54 4.49 -14.36
N GLY A 188 -11.72 4.54 -13.30
CA GLY A 188 -12.11 4.99 -11.97
C GLY A 188 -10.90 5.09 -11.03
N MET A 189 -11.05 5.87 -9.96
CA MET A 189 -10.07 6.01 -8.90
C MET A 189 -10.76 5.90 -7.55
N PHE A 190 -10.47 4.82 -6.84
CA PHE A 190 -11.08 4.47 -5.57
C PHE A 190 -9.98 4.43 -4.51
N ALA A 191 -9.79 5.55 -3.84
CA ALA A 191 -8.83 5.72 -2.76
C ALA A 191 -9.51 5.46 -1.39
N GLN A 192 -8.85 5.80 -0.27
CA GLN A 192 -9.34 5.50 1.07
C GLN A 192 -10.78 6.02 1.34
N GLU A 193 -11.20 7.12 0.69
CA GLU A 193 -12.53 7.72 0.84
C GLU A 193 -13.64 6.83 0.25
N ALA A 194 -13.31 5.95 -0.69
CA ALA A 194 -14.23 4.97 -1.28
C ALA A 194 -14.42 3.72 -0.39
N GLY A 195 -13.67 3.59 0.70
CA GLY A 195 -13.70 2.47 1.63
C GLY A 195 -12.43 1.62 1.59
N THR A 196 -12.49 0.41 2.17
CA THR A 196 -11.35 -0.51 2.14
C THR A 196 -11.14 -1.08 0.74
N LYS A 197 -9.95 -1.65 0.47
CA LYS A 197 -9.68 -2.32 -0.82
C LYS A 197 -10.67 -3.45 -1.07
N GLU A 198 -10.95 -4.25 -0.05
CA GLU A 198 -11.96 -5.33 -0.11
C GLU A 198 -13.33 -4.77 -0.49
N HIS A 199 -13.76 -3.66 0.13
CA HIS A 199 -15.03 -3.02 -0.20
C HIS A 199 -15.08 -2.57 -1.67
N CYS A 200 -14.02 -1.92 -2.16
CA CYS A 200 -13.94 -1.47 -3.54
C CYS A 200 -13.98 -2.65 -4.52
N LEU A 201 -13.17 -3.69 -4.28
CA LEU A 201 -13.14 -4.89 -5.12
C LEU A 201 -14.48 -5.66 -5.09
N ALA A 202 -15.13 -5.74 -3.92
CA ALA A 202 -16.47 -6.34 -3.79
C ALA A 202 -17.54 -5.61 -4.59
N HIS A 203 -17.41 -4.30 -4.76
CA HIS A 203 -18.31 -3.51 -5.59
C HIS A 203 -17.99 -3.71 -7.08
N LEU A 204 -16.71 -3.57 -7.46
CA LEU A 204 -16.27 -3.66 -8.85
C LEU A 204 -16.53 -5.04 -9.47
N LYS A 205 -16.38 -6.13 -8.71
CA LYS A 205 -16.60 -7.49 -9.24
C LYS A 205 -18.03 -7.77 -9.69
N GLN A 206 -19.01 -6.95 -9.29
CA GLN A 206 -20.42 -7.13 -9.69
C GLN A 206 -20.63 -6.87 -11.19
N TYR A 207 -19.68 -6.21 -11.85
CA TYR A 207 -19.76 -5.80 -13.25
C TYR A 207 -19.04 -6.76 -14.21
N TYR A 208 -18.30 -7.76 -13.72
CA TYR A 208 -17.39 -8.59 -14.50
C TYR A 208 -17.46 -10.07 -14.09
N ASN A 209 -17.00 -10.98 -14.95
CA ASN A 209 -16.72 -12.35 -14.53
C ASN A 209 -15.41 -12.39 -13.73
N LEU A 210 -15.27 -13.33 -12.79
CA LEU A 210 -14.10 -13.39 -11.92
C LEU A 210 -12.79 -13.62 -12.69
N GLU A 211 -12.85 -14.42 -13.75
CA GLU A 211 -11.72 -14.69 -14.65
C GLU A 211 -11.30 -13.48 -15.50
N ASP A 212 -12.13 -12.44 -15.53
CA ASP A 212 -11.91 -11.20 -16.28
C ASP A 212 -11.44 -10.05 -15.37
N ILE A 213 -11.04 -10.32 -14.14
CA ILE A 213 -10.50 -9.31 -13.21
C ILE A 213 -9.14 -9.72 -12.65
N ILE A 214 -8.22 -8.76 -12.62
CA ILE A 214 -6.91 -8.91 -12.01
C ILE A 214 -6.56 -7.69 -11.15
N MET A 215 -6.02 -7.92 -9.95
CA MET A 215 -5.49 -6.91 -9.04
C MET A 215 -3.96 -6.90 -9.12
N LEU A 216 -3.38 -5.74 -9.43
CA LEU A 216 -1.95 -5.47 -9.38
C LEU A 216 -1.65 -4.78 -8.05
N GLY A 217 -0.72 -5.35 -7.28
CA GLY A 217 -0.34 -4.78 -5.99
C GLY A 217 0.99 -5.33 -5.48
N ASP A 218 1.58 -4.62 -4.55
CA ASP A 218 2.90 -4.90 -3.98
C ASP A 218 2.83 -5.35 -2.51
N ALA A 219 1.67 -5.24 -1.87
CA ALA A 219 1.49 -5.55 -0.46
C ALA A 219 0.61 -6.78 -0.25
N LYS A 220 0.79 -7.43 0.91
CA LYS A 220 -0.04 -8.58 1.30
C LYS A 220 -1.54 -8.24 1.36
N GLY A 221 -1.88 -7.01 1.72
CA GLY A 221 -3.26 -6.54 1.74
C GLY A 221 -3.92 -6.53 0.35
N ASP A 222 -3.16 -6.30 -0.73
CA ASP A 222 -3.70 -6.37 -2.10
C ASP A 222 -4.04 -7.80 -2.50
N LEU A 223 -3.14 -8.73 -2.18
CA LEU A 223 -3.33 -10.15 -2.39
C LEU A 223 -4.56 -10.65 -1.60
N GLU A 224 -4.62 -10.38 -0.29
CA GLU A 224 -5.73 -10.82 0.56
C GLU A 224 -7.07 -10.25 0.07
N ALA A 225 -7.10 -8.99 -0.35
CA ALA A 225 -8.31 -8.37 -0.87
C ALA A 225 -8.78 -9.04 -2.17
N ALA A 226 -7.86 -9.35 -3.10
CA ALA A 226 -8.17 -10.07 -4.33
C ALA A 226 -8.68 -11.49 -4.05
N GLU A 227 -7.98 -12.24 -3.19
CA GLU A 227 -8.33 -13.63 -2.86
C GLU A 227 -9.67 -13.75 -2.13
N SER A 228 -9.98 -12.83 -1.22
CA SER A 228 -11.26 -12.79 -0.52
C SER A 228 -12.47 -12.68 -1.46
N HIS A 229 -12.22 -12.33 -2.73
CA HIS A 229 -13.22 -12.16 -3.77
C HIS A 229 -13.01 -13.06 -4.99
N GLY A 230 -12.07 -14.01 -4.93
CA GLY A 230 -11.81 -14.96 -6.01
C GLY A 230 -11.24 -14.33 -7.27
N MET A 231 -10.55 -13.20 -7.13
CA MET A 231 -9.96 -12.44 -8.24
C MET A 231 -8.50 -12.85 -8.45
N TYR A 232 -7.99 -12.68 -9.68
CA TYR A 232 -6.57 -12.92 -9.93
C TYR A 232 -5.71 -11.83 -9.29
N PHE A 233 -4.51 -12.21 -8.84
CA PHE A 233 -3.50 -11.29 -8.34
C PHE A 233 -2.24 -11.33 -9.22
N TYR A 234 -1.68 -10.14 -9.48
CA TYR A 234 -0.38 -9.97 -10.10
C TYR A 234 0.52 -9.16 -9.18
N PRO A 235 1.65 -9.72 -8.70
CA PRO A 235 2.52 -9.03 -7.78
C PRO A 235 3.40 -7.99 -8.48
N ILE A 236 3.51 -6.81 -7.88
CA ILE A 236 4.62 -5.89 -8.09
C ILE A 236 5.65 -6.16 -6.98
N LEU A 237 6.78 -6.75 -7.35
CA LEU A 237 7.75 -7.26 -6.39
C LEU A 237 8.64 -6.14 -5.81
N ALA A 238 8.83 -6.15 -4.50
CA ALA A 238 9.67 -5.19 -3.79
C ALA A 238 11.12 -5.26 -4.29
N GLY A 239 11.68 -4.11 -4.68
CA GLY A 239 13.02 -4.00 -5.26
C GLY A 239 13.12 -4.46 -6.72
N HIS A 240 12.02 -4.93 -7.32
CA HIS A 240 11.93 -5.37 -8.69
C HIS A 240 10.68 -4.78 -9.39
N GLU A 241 10.23 -3.59 -8.98
CA GLU A 241 9.00 -2.96 -9.44
C GLU A 241 9.04 -2.68 -10.95
N ASP A 242 10.13 -2.08 -11.43
CA ASP A 242 10.38 -1.83 -12.86
C ASP A 242 10.30 -3.11 -13.71
N GLN A 243 10.86 -4.21 -13.21
CA GLN A 243 10.88 -5.51 -13.88
C GLN A 243 9.50 -6.17 -13.83
N SER A 244 8.79 -6.04 -12.70
CA SER A 244 7.42 -6.55 -12.54
C SER A 244 6.47 -5.91 -13.55
N TRP A 245 6.58 -4.60 -13.78
CA TRP A 245 5.81 -3.91 -14.82
C TRP A 245 6.24 -4.30 -16.24
N LEU A 246 7.53 -4.51 -16.48
CA LEU A 246 8.02 -4.98 -17.77
C LEU A 246 7.45 -6.36 -18.12
N ASP A 247 7.49 -7.29 -17.18
CA ASP A 247 6.97 -8.65 -17.34
C ASP A 247 5.45 -8.64 -17.49
N PHE A 248 4.76 -7.77 -16.75
CA PHE A 248 3.32 -7.56 -16.92
C PHE A 248 3.01 -7.16 -18.36
N ASN A 249 3.64 -6.10 -18.86
CA ASN A 249 3.42 -5.59 -20.21
C ASN A 249 3.72 -6.63 -21.30
N ASN A 250 4.85 -7.33 -21.17
CA ASN A 250 5.36 -8.18 -22.25
C ASN A 250 4.73 -9.58 -22.27
N LYS A 251 4.26 -10.07 -21.12
CA LYS A 251 3.77 -11.45 -20.98
C LYS A 251 2.36 -11.50 -20.41
N TYR A 252 2.19 -11.03 -19.17
CA TYR A 252 0.97 -11.32 -18.42
C TYR A 252 -0.25 -10.54 -18.92
N LEU A 253 -0.05 -9.33 -19.46
CA LEU A 253 -1.10 -8.54 -20.07
C LEU A 253 -1.70 -9.24 -21.29
N LYS A 254 -0.87 -9.89 -22.12
CA LYS A 254 -1.34 -10.70 -23.26
C LYS A 254 -2.07 -11.95 -22.78
N LEU A 255 -1.53 -12.66 -21.79
CA LEU A 255 -2.21 -13.83 -21.20
C LEU A 255 -3.59 -13.44 -20.65
N PHE A 256 -3.69 -12.31 -19.96
CA PHE A 256 -4.96 -11.83 -19.42
C PHE A 256 -5.93 -11.41 -20.53
N LYS A 257 -5.45 -10.66 -21.54
CA LYS A 257 -6.23 -10.27 -22.72
C LYS A 257 -6.85 -11.46 -23.45
N ASP A 258 -6.06 -12.50 -23.66
CA ASP A 258 -6.44 -13.66 -24.46
C ASP A 258 -7.21 -14.72 -23.63
N GLY A 259 -7.45 -14.48 -22.33
CA GLY A 259 -8.16 -15.41 -21.44
C GLY A 259 -7.33 -16.63 -21.04
N HIS A 260 -6.01 -16.50 -21.05
CA HIS A 260 -5.04 -17.56 -20.70
C HIS A 260 -4.38 -17.33 -19.33
N PHE A 261 -4.65 -16.21 -18.66
CA PHE A 261 -4.30 -16.03 -17.26
C PHE A 261 -5.21 -16.93 -16.42
N ASN A 262 -4.64 -17.95 -15.78
CA ASN A 262 -5.36 -19.02 -15.12
C ASN A 262 -4.87 -19.24 -13.68
N GLN A 263 -5.54 -20.14 -12.95
CA GLN A 263 -5.21 -20.44 -11.56
C GLN A 263 -3.76 -20.91 -11.38
N TYR A 264 -3.21 -21.72 -12.30
CA TYR A 264 -1.81 -22.13 -12.24
C TYR A 264 -0.85 -20.93 -12.30
N THR A 265 -1.12 -19.97 -13.20
CA THR A 265 -0.34 -18.73 -13.32
C THR A 265 -0.46 -17.89 -12.07
N HIS A 266 -1.68 -17.76 -11.52
CA HIS A 266 -1.95 -17.07 -10.26
C HIS A 266 -1.13 -17.69 -9.12
N ASP A 267 -1.24 -18.99 -8.88
CA ASP A 267 -0.55 -19.67 -7.77
C ASP A 267 0.97 -19.57 -7.89
N THR A 268 1.50 -19.65 -9.12
CA THR A 268 2.93 -19.45 -9.40
C THR A 268 3.38 -18.04 -9.02
N LEU A 269 2.61 -17.02 -9.42
CA LEU A 269 2.93 -15.62 -9.10
C LEU A 269 2.83 -15.34 -7.60
N LYS A 270 1.88 -15.96 -6.91
CA LYS A 270 1.79 -15.88 -5.43
C LYS A 270 3.03 -16.49 -4.75
N GLN A 271 3.52 -17.63 -5.22
CA GLN A 271 4.75 -18.20 -4.67
C GLN A 271 5.94 -17.25 -4.88
N ILE A 272 6.06 -16.67 -6.07
CA ILE A 272 7.10 -15.66 -6.35
C ILE A 272 6.96 -14.46 -5.41
N PHE A 273 5.74 -13.99 -5.17
CA PHE A 273 5.45 -12.89 -4.23
C PHE A 273 5.93 -13.19 -2.81
N PHE A 274 5.60 -14.35 -2.24
CA PHE A 274 6.06 -14.70 -0.89
C PHE A 274 7.58 -14.90 -0.85
N ASN A 275 8.16 -15.57 -1.85
CA ASN A 275 9.61 -15.78 -1.94
C ASN A 275 10.38 -14.45 -2.02
N ASN A 276 9.80 -13.40 -2.61
CA ASN A 276 10.42 -12.08 -2.66
C ASN A 276 10.63 -11.45 -1.28
N PHE A 277 9.87 -11.87 -0.26
CA PHE A 277 10.01 -11.39 1.13
C PHE A 277 10.73 -12.37 2.07
N GLU A 278 11.00 -13.60 1.64
CA GLU A 278 11.70 -14.61 2.47
C GLU A 278 13.23 -14.54 2.29
N GLY A 279 13.73 -13.80 1.30
CA GLY A 279 15.13 -13.79 0.91
C GLY A 279 15.51 -15.07 0.14
N GLU A 280 16.47 -14.98 -0.79
CA GLU A 280 17.08 -16.20 -1.34
C GLU A 280 17.78 -16.95 -0.20
N ASN A 281 17.25 -18.10 0.21
CA ASN A 281 17.92 -19.03 1.13
C ASN A 281 19.25 -19.51 0.55
#